data_AF-A0AAV8ZAF2-F1
#
_entry.id   AF-A0AAV8ZAF2-F1
#
_cell.length_a   1.000
_cell.length_b   1.000
_cell.length_c   1.000
_cell.angle_alpha   90.00
_cell.angle_beta   90.00
_cell.angle_gamma   90.00
#
_symmetry.space_group_name_H-M   'P 1'
#
loop_
_entity.id
_entity.type
_entity.pdbx_description
1 polymer ?
#
loop_
_entity_poly.entity_id
_entity_poly.type
_entity_poly.pdbx_seq_one_letter_code
_entity_poly.pdbx_strand_id
1 'polypeptide(L)'
;MRFLLVVFLVECAYGGFFDLTDVEDPLALLWNPRQPEQRLTECKAQTESGIKYGVCTPYSNCLLSRGRPNGIFENTCGKTSDTKVAYFEGSDVQTGATPCTYTVKLKNTNICQVRLDFVKFNLAPATLTTTSTHTPSYKCINDILRIQPNHYNIPDLCGNNDKQHVYVHVNQSDGVTKGVHLDITLADRLLNRYLPSPSWKIKVTQLECPGYRTGFDITSNDYIQDFPLLAPSGAIQYFTEPSGYIKSFGFDGSVARQSYTYGQKYAVAFQRGVKICGIKFIPEQIYLPHDGIRYYGDENCKHYLFVPDLSFDNSSPTVHNLKNRVCLTEVEEFRSYAPGPLFVHFNSMKSDFITDETLQQGFNIRYELLNRCP
;
A
#
# COMPACT_ATOMS: atom_id res chain seq x y z
N MET A 1 -7.14 64.29 76.49
CA MET A 1 -6.13 64.75 75.50
C MET A 1 -6.50 64.08 74.17
N ARG A 2 -7.26 64.76 73.30
CA ARG A 2 -6.79 65.56 72.14
C ARG A 2 -5.89 64.78 71.16
N PHE A 3 -6.51 64.51 70.00
CA PHE A 3 -6.07 64.03 68.70
C PHE A 3 -4.63 64.33 68.27
N LEU A 4 -4.03 63.42 67.50
CA LEU A 4 -3.42 63.78 66.20
C LEU A 4 -3.38 62.60 65.22
N LEU A 5 -3.59 62.96 63.96
CA LEU A 5 -3.85 62.18 62.75
C LEU A 5 -2.53 61.93 62.01
N VAL A 6 -2.28 60.73 61.46
CA VAL A 6 -1.31 60.56 60.37
C VAL A 6 -1.92 59.68 59.27
N VAL A 7 -1.94 60.28 58.09
CA VAL A 7 -2.51 59.87 56.82
C VAL A 7 -1.64 58.78 56.18
N PHE A 8 -2.25 57.68 55.73
CA PHE A 8 -1.62 56.76 54.78
C PHE A 8 -1.82 57.32 53.36
N LEU A 9 -0.75 57.90 52.81
CA LEU A 9 -0.62 58.16 51.38
C LEU A 9 -0.07 56.89 50.73
N VAL A 10 -0.93 56.16 50.02
CA VAL A 10 -0.54 55.17 49.02
C VAL A 10 -0.52 55.91 47.69
N GLU A 11 0.66 56.29 47.23
CA GLU A 11 0.84 56.76 45.85
C GLU A 11 0.98 55.55 44.92
N CYS A 12 -0.01 55.40 44.04
CA CYS A 12 0.09 54.63 42.81
C CYS A 12 1.11 55.28 41.88
N ALA A 13 2.12 54.54 41.42
CA ALA A 13 2.91 54.91 40.26
C ALA A 13 3.47 53.67 39.55
N TYR A 14 2.91 53.41 38.38
CA TYR A 14 3.44 52.63 37.26
C TYR A 14 3.45 51.09 37.36
N GLY A 15 2.43 50.52 36.71
CA GLY A 15 2.36 49.12 36.35
C GLY A 15 3.38 48.76 35.27
N GLY A 16 4.11 47.69 35.51
CA GLY A 16 4.68 46.86 34.46
C GLY A 16 3.59 45.92 33.98
N PHE A 17 3.07 46.20 32.79
CA PHE A 17 2.20 45.33 32.01
C PHE A 17 2.82 43.92 31.95
N PHE A 18 2.15 42.94 32.56
CA PHE A 18 2.25 41.57 32.07
C PHE A 18 1.51 41.56 30.75
N ASP A 19 2.27 41.32 29.69
CA ASP A 19 1.80 41.22 28.31
C ASP A 19 0.91 39.98 28.18
N LEU A 20 -0.39 40.17 28.43
CA LEU A 20 -1.47 39.26 28.08
C LEU A 20 -2.03 39.68 26.72
N THR A 21 -1.18 39.84 25.71
CA THR A 21 -1.63 39.69 24.32
C THR A 21 -1.65 38.20 24.01
N ASP A 22 -2.76 37.58 24.39
CA ASP A 22 -3.45 36.54 23.63
C ASP A 22 -4.66 36.13 24.47
N VAL A 23 -5.58 37.08 24.65
CA VAL A 23 -6.98 36.74 24.89
C VAL A 23 -7.46 36.12 23.59
N GLU A 24 -7.27 34.81 23.46
CA GLU A 24 -7.98 34.00 22.48
C GLU A 24 -9.46 34.27 22.67
N ASP A 25 -10.06 34.94 21.70
CA ASP A 25 -11.49 35.12 21.59
C ASP A 25 -12.17 33.75 21.82
N PRO A 26 -12.97 33.59 22.89
CA PRO A 26 -13.60 32.30 23.21
C PRO A 26 -14.61 31.86 22.15
N LEU A 27 -14.92 32.73 21.17
CA LEU A 27 -15.74 32.45 20.00
C LEU A 27 -14.92 32.31 18.69
N ALA A 28 -13.58 32.44 18.72
CA ALA A 28 -12.74 32.19 17.56
C ALA A 28 -12.85 30.73 17.05
N LEU A 29 -13.24 29.80 17.92
CA LEU A 29 -13.58 28.41 17.57
C LEU A 29 -14.84 28.28 16.71
N LEU A 30 -15.70 29.30 16.66
CA LEU A 30 -16.91 29.30 15.84
C LEU A 30 -16.67 29.92 14.45
N TRP A 31 -15.68 30.81 14.29
CA TRP A 31 -15.59 31.73 13.14
C TRP A 31 -14.35 31.56 12.24
N ASN A 32 -13.49 30.56 12.49
CA ASN A 32 -12.33 30.29 11.65
C ASN A 32 -12.52 29.04 10.75
N PRO A 33 -13.23 29.12 9.61
CA PRO A 33 -13.33 28.01 8.68
C PRO A 33 -12.15 28.06 7.71
N ARG A 34 -10.93 27.73 8.15
CA ARG A 34 -9.81 27.40 7.25
C ARG A 34 -8.60 26.79 7.96
N GLN A 35 -8.69 25.49 8.21
CA GLN A 35 -7.71 24.49 7.76
C GLN A 35 -8.40 23.11 7.80
N PRO A 36 -8.76 22.49 6.66
CA PRO A 36 -9.25 21.12 6.65
C PRO A 36 -8.09 20.12 6.71
N GLU A 37 -7.11 20.34 7.60
CA GLU A 37 -5.89 19.51 7.70
C GLU A 37 -5.87 18.55 8.91
N GLN A 38 -6.94 18.48 9.71
CA GLN A 38 -6.96 17.66 10.92
C GLN A 38 -8.12 16.65 11.00
N ARG A 39 -8.40 15.94 9.90
CA ARG A 39 -9.27 14.75 9.99
C ARG A 39 -8.50 13.48 9.64
N LEU A 40 -8.15 12.76 10.72
CA LEU A 40 -7.70 11.35 10.74
C LEU A 40 -6.34 11.08 10.09
N THR A 41 -5.38 11.99 10.27
CA THR A 41 -3.97 11.73 9.98
C THR A 41 -3.42 10.64 10.89
N GLU A 42 -2.44 9.89 10.39
CA GLU A 42 -1.66 8.95 11.19
C GLU A 42 -0.90 9.71 12.29
N CYS A 43 -0.99 9.25 13.54
CA CYS A 43 -0.14 9.72 14.62
C CYS A 43 0.93 8.68 14.95
N LYS A 44 2.07 9.18 15.45
CA LYS A 44 3.08 8.36 16.12
C LYS A 44 3.16 8.77 17.59
N ALA A 45 3.26 7.78 18.47
CA ALA A 45 3.49 7.97 19.89
C ALA A 45 4.68 7.12 20.32
N GLN A 46 5.58 7.69 21.11
CA GLN A 46 6.71 6.95 21.68
C GLN A 46 6.27 6.37 23.03
N THR A 47 6.23 5.04 23.13
CA THR A 47 5.96 4.31 24.38
C THR A 47 7.23 3.65 24.90
N GLU A 48 7.20 3.14 26.13
CA GLU A 48 8.28 2.33 26.71
C GLU A 48 8.58 1.08 25.85
N SER A 49 7.59 0.58 25.11
CA SER A 49 7.67 -0.54 24.16
C SER A 49 8.04 -0.14 22.72
N GLY A 50 8.46 1.10 22.49
CA GLY A 50 8.90 1.61 21.19
C GLY A 50 7.94 2.60 20.53
N ILE A 51 8.17 2.92 19.25
CA ILE A 51 7.31 3.84 18.50
C ILE A 51 6.07 3.08 18.03
N LYS A 52 4.89 3.58 18.42
CA LYS A 52 3.59 3.05 18.01
C LYS A 52 2.91 4.02 17.05
N TYR A 53 2.14 3.48 16.11
CA TYR A 53 1.41 4.22 15.10
C TYR A 53 -0.08 4.02 15.30
N GLY A 54 -0.89 5.03 15.04
CA GLY A 54 -2.33 4.99 15.26
C GLY A 54 -3.07 6.10 14.53
N VAL A 55 -4.31 6.31 14.92
CA VAL A 55 -5.16 7.37 14.37
C VAL A 55 -5.12 8.57 15.32
N CYS A 56 -4.86 9.77 14.80
CA CYS A 56 -4.95 10.99 15.59
C CYS A 56 -6.33 11.11 16.25
N THR A 57 -6.34 11.32 17.56
CA THR A 57 -7.54 11.74 18.31
C THR A 57 -7.49 13.26 18.51
N PRO A 58 -8.64 13.95 18.66
CA PRO A 58 -8.65 15.38 18.96
C PRO A 58 -7.77 15.73 20.16
N TYR A 59 -7.20 16.93 20.15
CA TYR A 59 -6.27 17.41 21.17
C TYR A 59 -6.81 17.25 22.61
N SER A 60 -8.09 17.56 22.82
CA SER A 60 -8.78 17.38 24.12
C SER A 60 -8.75 15.93 24.62
N ASN A 61 -9.01 14.96 23.74
CA ASN A 61 -8.96 13.54 24.10
C ASN A 61 -7.54 13.05 24.35
N CYS A 62 -6.56 13.60 23.64
CA CYS A 62 -5.14 13.30 23.85
C CYS A 62 -4.65 13.82 25.22
N LEU A 63 -5.08 15.03 25.61
CA LEU A 63 -4.80 15.58 26.94
C LEU A 63 -5.43 14.75 28.05
N LEU A 64 -6.68 14.33 27.86
CA LEU A 64 -7.38 13.45 28.81
C LEU A 64 -6.69 12.08 28.93
N SER A 65 -6.13 11.54 27.85
CA SER A 65 -5.34 10.32 27.90
C SER A 65 -3.89 10.53 28.35
N ARG A 66 -3.48 11.76 28.68
CA ARG A 66 -2.09 12.15 29.01
C ARG A 66 -1.08 11.71 27.94
N GLY A 67 -1.49 11.71 26.67
CA GLY A 67 -0.66 11.23 25.57
C GLY A 67 -0.49 9.71 25.51
N ARG A 68 -1.21 8.92 26.33
CA ARG A 68 -1.19 7.46 26.21
C ARG A 68 -2.00 7.03 24.98
N PRO A 69 -1.44 6.20 24.10
CA PRO A 69 -2.19 5.66 22.98
C PRO A 69 -3.29 4.72 23.48
N ASN A 70 -4.53 5.00 23.09
CA ASN A 70 -5.66 4.09 23.30
C ASN A 70 -5.75 3.11 22.13
N GLY A 71 -5.66 1.80 22.42
CA GLY A 71 -5.76 0.75 21.39
C GLY A 71 -4.41 0.26 20.87
N ILE A 72 -3.54 -0.18 21.76
CA ILE A 72 -2.39 -1.03 21.40
C ILE A 72 -2.97 -2.41 21.06
N PHE A 73 -3.00 -2.79 19.78
CA PHE A 73 -3.31 -4.16 19.40
C PHE A 73 -2.04 -4.86 18.95
N GLU A 74 -1.28 -5.36 19.92
CA GLU A 74 -0.34 -6.45 19.65
C GLU A 74 -1.19 -7.69 19.33
N ASN A 75 -0.97 -8.26 18.14
CA ASN A 75 -1.77 -9.32 17.53
C ASN A 75 -3.26 -8.96 17.30
N THR A 76 -3.65 -8.91 16.02
CA THR A 76 -5.00 -8.51 15.57
C THR A 76 -5.77 -9.64 14.89
N CYS A 77 -5.28 -10.88 15.00
CA CYS A 77 -6.00 -12.06 14.55
C CYS A 77 -7.39 -12.14 15.19
N GLY A 78 -8.40 -12.46 14.37
CA GLY A 78 -9.81 -12.56 14.75
C GLY A 78 -10.50 -11.21 14.99
N LYS A 79 -9.81 -10.07 14.82
CA LYS A 79 -10.40 -8.75 15.06
C LYS A 79 -11.13 -8.20 13.85
N THR A 80 -12.02 -7.25 14.14
CA THR A 80 -12.74 -6.46 13.15
C THR A 80 -12.45 -4.98 13.38
N SER A 81 -12.30 -4.20 12.31
CA SER A 81 -12.23 -2.74 12.38
C SER A 81 -13.17 -2.08 11.39
N ASP A 82 -13.78 -0.96 11.80
CA ASP A 82 -14.58 -0.05 10.97
C ASP A 82 -13.93 1.35 10.85
N THR A 83 -12.71 1.52 11.36
CA THR A 83 -12.01 2.80 11.35
C THR A 83 -11.45 3.13 9.96
N LYS A 84 -11.32 4.43 9.67
CA LYS A 84 -10.72 4.94 8.42
C LYS A 84 -9.32 4.38 8.17
N VAL A 85 -8.50 4.37 9.22
CA VAL A 85 -7.15 3.78 9.22
C VAL A 85 -7.10 2.76 10.36
N ALA A 86 -6.57 1.58 10.07
CA ALA A 86 -6.39 0.49 11.03
C ALA A 86 -5.08 -0.26 10.74
N TYR A 87 -4.65 -1.10 11.69
CA TYR A 87 -3.47 -1.95 11.53
C TYR A 87 -3.86 -3.42 11.73
N PHE A 88 -3.48 -4.27 10.79
CA PHE A 88 -3.51 -5.72 10.90
C PHE A 88 -2.08 -6.22 11.12
N GLU A 89 -1.76 -6.54 12.37
CA GLU A 89 -0.45 -6.95 12.86
C GLU A 89 -0.49 -8.34 13.53
N GLY A 90 0.57 -9.12 13.33
CA GLY A 90 0.83 -10.38 14.00
C GLY A 90 2.27 -10.86 13.78
N SER A 91 2.80 -11.59 14.75
CA SER A 91 4.17 -12.13 14.73
C SER A 91 4.27 -13.40 15.56
N ASP A 92 5.35 -14.18 15.35
CA ASP A 92 5.80 -15.28 16.22
C ASP A 92 4.74 -16.32 16.56
N VAL A 93 3.93 -16.71 15.57
CA VAL A 93 2.95 -17.80 15.71
C VAL A 93 3.70 -19.13 15.62
N GLN A 94 4.13 -19.67 16.76
CA GLN A 94 5.04 -20.83 16.83
C GLN A 94 4.33 -22.19 16.92
N THR A 95 3.03 -22.25 17.20
CA THR A 95 2.34 -23.52 17.53
C THR A 95 1.08 -23.74 16.69
N GLY A 96 1.10 -24.80 15.87
CA GLY A 96 -0.06 -25.26 15.10
C GLY A 96 -0.33 -24.43 13.83
N ALA A 97 -0.90 -25.08 12.82
CA ALA A 97 -1.40 -24.38 11.64
C ALA A 97 -2.54 -23.44 12.07
N THR A 98 -2.24 -22.14 12.14
CA THR A 98 -3.15 -21.16 12.72
C THR A 98 -3.72 -20.28 11.62
N PRO A 99 -5.03 -20.32 11.35
CA PRO A 99 -5.68 -19.30 10.57
C PRO A 99 -5.77 -18.02 11.41
N CYS A 100 -5.39 -16.90 10.81
CA CYS A 100 -5.48 -15.57 11.39
C CYS A 100 -6.26 -14.68 10.42
N THR A 101 -7.49 -14.35 10.80
CA THR A 101 -8.39 -13.55 9.97
C THR A 101 -8.50 -12.14 10.49
N TYR A 102 -8.71 -11.17 9.61
CA TYR A 102 -8.98 -9.78 9.97
C TYR A 102 -10.07 -9.22 9.07
N THR A 103 -11.10 -8.64 9.68
CA THR A 103 -12.26 -8.13 8.95
C THR A 103 -12.30 -6.60 8.99
N VAL A 104 -12.33 -5.98 7.83
CA VAL A 104 -12.52 -4.54 7.65
C VAL A 104 -13.97 -4.31 7.29
N LYS A 105 -14.75 -3.76 8.22
CA LYS A 105 -16.10 -3.26 7.95
C LYS A 105 -15.98 -1.90 7.28
N LEU A 106 -16.69 -1.71 6.17
CA LEU A 106 -16.68 -0.43 5.48
C LEU A 106 -17.34 0.63 6.37
N LYS A 107 -16.63 1.75 6.59
CA LYS A 107 -17.06 2.82 7.50
C LYS A 107 -18.35 3.51 7.07
N ASN A 108 -18.54 3.68 5.76
CA ASN A 108 -19.73 4.28 5.15
C ASN A 108 -19.89 3.79 3.70
N THR A 109 -20.97 4.24 3.05
CA THR A 109 -21.36 3.88 1.67
C THR A 109 -20.49 4.48 0.58
N ASN A 110 -19.71 5.51 0.90
CA ASN A 110 -18.85 6.18 -0.06
C ASN A 110 -17.50 5.45 -0.20
N ILE A 111 -17.17 4.50 0.69
CA ILE A 111 -15.97 3.69 0.56
C ILE A 111 -16.08 2.80 -0.68
N CYS A 112 -15.16 3.01 -1.61
CA CYS A 112 -15.07 2.24 -2.85
C CYS A 112 -13.75 1.49 -2.98
N GLN A 113 -12.75 1.85 -2.17
CA GLN A 113 -11.44 1.21 -2.18
C GLN A 113 -10.90 1.07 -0.76
N VAL A 114 -10.13 0.01 -0.53
CA VAL A 114 -9.32 -0.18 0.66
C VAL A 114 -7.89 -0.38 0.21
N ARG A 115 -7.00 0.51 0.62
CA ARG A 115 -5.56 0.41 0.39
C ARG A 115 -4.92 -0.34 1.55
N LEU A 116 -4.15 -1.37 1.23
CA LEU A 116 -3.36 -2.16 2.15
C LEU A 116 -1.89 -1.83 1.92
N ASP A 117 -1.23 -1.17 2.87
CA ASP A 117 0.21 -0.91 2.82
C ASP A 117 0.94 -1.91 3.71
N PHE A 118 1.85 -2.70 3.12
CA PHE A 118 2.65 -3.70 3.82
C PHE A 118 3.86 -3.02 4.49
N VAL A 119 3.62 -2.41 5.66
CA VAL A 119 4.69 -1.81 6.49
C VAL A 119 5.75 -2.85 6.84
N LYS A 120 5.28 -4.04 7.21
CA LYS A 120 6.08 -5.26 7.33
C LYS A 120 5.26 -6.43 6.81
N PHE A 121 5.83 -7.31 6.02
CA PHE A 121 5.20 -8.51 5.53
C PHE A 121 6.26 -9.53 5.14
N ASN A 122 6.46 -10.50 6.02
CA ASN A 122 7.36 -11.61 5.80
C ASN A 122 6.65 -12.91 6.17
N LEU A 123 6.26 -13.67 5.16
CA LEU A 123 5.72 -15.01 5.24
C LEU A 123 6.69 -16.00 4.61
N ALA A 124 6.48 -17.31 4.80
CA ALA A 124 7.21 -18.33 4.08
C ALA A 124 7.12 -18.10 2.55
N PRO A 125 8.22 -18.23 1.78
CA PRO A 125 8.22 -17.98 0.35
C PRO A 125 7.38 -19.01 -0.42
N ALA A 126 7.13 -18.72 -1.70
CA ALA A 126 6.47 -19.67 -2.59
C ALA A 126 7.33 -20.93 -2.76
N THR A 127 6.69 -22.09 -2.76
CA THR A 127 7.35 -23.38 -2.95
C THR A 127 7.07 -23.89 -4.35
N LEU A 128 8.08 -24.48 -4.97
CA LEU A 128 7.91 -25.21 -6.22
C LEU A 128 7.06 -26.46 -5.99
N THR A 129 5.94 -26.56 -6.69
CA THR A 129 5.06 -27.72 -6.65
C THR A 129 5.01 -28.38 -8.02
N THR A 130 5.20 -29.69 -8.07
CA THR A 130 4.96 -30.49 -9.27
C THR A 130 3.54 -31.05 -9.19
N THR A 131 2.61 -30.54 -10.00
CA THR A 131 1.27 -31.13 -10.08
C THR A 131 1.34 -32.51 -10.73
N SER A 132 0.31 -33.35 -10.53
CA SER A 132 0.16 -34.67 -11.16
C SER A 132 0.28 -34.67 -12.69
N THR A 133 0.18 -33.49 -13.31
CA THR A 133 0.40 -33.22 -14.74
C THR A 133 1.86 -32.92 -15.12
N HIS A 134 2.86 -33.22 -14.27
CA HIS A 134 4.30 -33.05 -14.52
C HIS A 134 4.75 -31.61 -14.87
N THR A 135 4.02 -30.57 -14.45
CA THR A 135 4.44 -29.18 -14.67
C THR A 135 4.80 -28.49 -13.35
N PRO A 136 6.03 -27.96 -13.22
CA PRO A 136 6.45 -27.24 -12.01
C PRO A 136 5.74 -25.88 -11.92
N SER A 137 5.22 -25.54 -10.75
CA SER A 137 4.49 -24.30 -10.49
C SER A 137 4.79 -23.76 -9.09
N TYR A 138 5.23 -22.50 -8.98
CA TYR A 138 5.46 -21.86 -7.69
C TYR A 138 4.14 -21.40 -7.06
N LYS A 139 3.86 -21.87 -5.84
CA LYS A 139 2.63 -21.55 -5.09
C LYS A 139 2.92 -21.29 -3.63
N CYS A 140 2.10 -20.44 -3.01
CA CYS A 140 2.08 -20.29 -1.56
C CYS A 140 1.41 -21.53 -0.96
N ILE A 141 2.20 -22.45 -0.40
CA ILE A 141 1.67 -23.68 0.24
C ILE A 141 1.79 -23.64 1.76
N ASN A 142 2.85 -23.00 2.26
CA ASN A 142 3.19 -23.02 3.68
C ASN A 142 2.45 -21.90 4.40
N ASP A 143 2.70 -20.67 3.97
CA ASP A 143 2.00 -19.50 4.46
C ASP A 143 1.31 -18.78 3.30
N ILE A 144 0.11 -18.28 3.55
CA ILE A 144 -0.71 -17.64 2.53
C ILE A 144 -1.50 -16.51 3.16
N LEU A 145 -1.41 -15.29 2.62
CA LEU A 145 -2.41 -14.25 2.80
C LEU A 145 -3.36 -14.25 1.61
N ARG A 146 -4.66 -14.39 1.89
CA ARG A 146 -5.75 -14.19 0.94
C ARG A 146 -6.51 -12.92 1.25
N ILE A 147 -6.88 -12.19 0.20
CA ILE A 147 -7.59 -10.93 0.31
C ILE A 147 -8.92 -11.06 -0.42
N GLN A 148 -10.01 -10.77 0.27
CA GLN A 148 -11.36 -10.78 -0.28
C GLN A 148 -12.05 -9.43 0.00
N PRO A 149 -12.90 -8.92 -0.90
CA PRO A 149 -13.25 -9.49 -2.19
C PRO A 149 -12.11 -9.36 -3.21
N ASN A 150 -12.11 -10.25 -4.20
CA ASN A 150 -11.06 -10.32 -5.20
C ASN A 150 -11.60 -10.09 -6.62
N HIS A 151 -12.01 -8.86 -6.93
CA HIS A 151 -12.57 -8.50 -8.23
C HIS A 151 -11.51 -8.40 -9.36
N TYR A 152 -10.26 -8.10 -9.00
CA TYR A 152 -9.18 -7.83 -9.96
C TYR A 152 -7.98 -8.79 -9.82
N ASN A 153 -8.25 -10.03 -9.42
CA ASN A 153 -7.28 -11.12 -9.34
C ASN A 153 -6.02 -10.79 -8.51
N ILE A 154 -6.21 -10.14 -7.36
CA ILE A 154 -5.19 -10.04 -6.31
C ILE A 154 -4.69 -11.47 -6.03
N PRO A 155 -3.39 -11.76 -6.21
CA PRO A 155 -2.88 -13.10 -6.05
C PRO A 155 -2.82 -13.52 -4.57
N ASP A 156 -2.75 -14.83 -4.33
CA ASP A 156 -2.35 -15.36 -3.02
C ASP A 156 -0.93 -14.85 -2.70
N LEU A 157 -0.77 -14.16 -1.57
CA LEU A 157 0.48 -13.50 -1.19
C LEU A 157 1.25 -14.33 -0.16
N CYS A 158 2.55 -14.49 -0.39
CA CYS A 158 3.50 -15.10 0.53
C CYS A 158 4.89 -14.54 0.28
N GLY A 159 5.93 -15.03 0.97
CA GLY A 159 7.26 -14.45 0.93
C GLY A 159 7.30 -13.05 1.54
N ASN A 160 8.28 -12.26 1.09
CA ASN A 160 8.47 -10.90 1.55
C ASN A 160 7.80 -9.89 0.61
N ASN A 161 6.93 -9.04 1.17
CA ASN A 161 6.25 -7.97 0.46
C ASN A 161 6.40 -6.61 1.16
N ASP A 162 7.44 -6.43 1.98
CA ASP A 162 7.75 -5.18 2.65
C ASP A 162 7.70 -3.99 1.69
N LYS A 163 7.07 -2.91 2.14
CA LYS A 163 6.94 -1.62 1.44
C LYS A 163 6.18 -1.68 0.11
N GLN A 164 5.48 -2.78 -0.16
CA GLN A 164 4.51 -2.87 -1.25
C GLN A 164 3.10 -2.58 -0.73
N HIS A 165 2.16 -2.41 -1.65
CA HIS A 165 0.77 -2.17 -1.33
C HIS A 165 -0.17 -2.87 -2.30
N VAL A 166 -1.42 -3.02 -1.88
CA VAL A 166 -2.52 -3.57 -2.68
C VAL A 166 -3.76 -2.70 -2.52
N TYR A 167 -4.43 -2.40 -3.62
CA TYR A 167 -5.74 -1.78 -3.67
C TYR A 167 -6.82 -2.84 -3.84
N VAL A 168 -7.73 -2.90 -2.86
CA VAL A 168 -8.94 -3.72 -2.89
C VAL A 168 -10.10 -2.84 -3.29
N HIS A 169 -10.74 -3.15 -4.41
CA HIS A 169 -11.94 -2.43 -4.85
C HIS A 169 -13.16 -3.06 -4.18
N VAL A 170 -14.07 -2.24 -3.65
CA VAL A 170 -15.26 -2.67 -2.91
C VAL A 170 -16.48 -1.90 -3.38
N ASN A 171 -17.67 -2.48 -3.22
CA ASN A 171 -18.91 -1.78 -3.54
C ASN A 171 -19.99 -2.10 -2.50
N GLN A 172 -20.26 -1.17 -1.59
CA GLN A 172 -21.24 -1.41 -0.53
C GLN A 172 -22.68 -1.63 -1.07
N SER A 173 -22.96 -1.23 -2.31
CA SER A 173 -24.28 -1.37 -2.96
C SER A 173 -24.53 -2.75 -3.56
N ASP A 174 -23.52 -3.61 -3.69
CA ASP A 174 -23.67 -4.91 -4.35
C ASP A 174 -24.32 -5.98 -3.44
N GLY A 175 -24.53 -5.68 -2.15
CA GLY A 175 -25.13 -6.58 -1.17
C GLY A 175 -24.29 -7.82 -0.83
N VAL A 176 -23.15 -8.01 -1.51
CA VAL A 176 -22.24 -9.15 -1.42
C VAL A 176 -20.96 -8.78 -0.66
N THR A 177 -20.49 -7.53 -0.75
CA THR A 177 -19.25 -7.04 -0.13
C THR A 177 -19.53 -6.10 1.04
N LYS A 178 -19.82 -6.66 2.22
CA LYS A 178 -19.99 -5.87 3.47
C LYS A 178 -18.67 -5.38 4.08
N GLY A 179 -17.53 -5.70 3.46
CA GLY A 179 -16.20 -5.46 4.00
C GLY A 179 -15.08 -6.10 3.19
N VAL A 180 -13.86 -5.93 3.69
CA VAL A 180 -12.65 -6.62 3.21
C VAL A 180 -12.23 -7.65 4.25
N HIS A 181 -11.94 -8.88 3.84
CA HIS A 181 -11.42 -9.94 4.68
C HIS A 181 -9.96 -10.24 4.30
N LEU A 182 -9.08 -10.25 5.31
CA LEU A 182 -7.68 -10.62 5.20
C LEU A 182 -7.47 -11.94 5.94
N ASP A 183 -7.19 -13.01 5.22
CA ASP A 183 -7.08 -14.35 5.78
C ASP A 183 -5.65 -14.86 5.63
N ILE A 184 -4.93 -14.95 6.75
CA ILE A 184 -3.60 -15.55 6.81
C ILE A 184 -3.74 -17.00 7.26
N THR A 185 -3.23 -17.94 6.48
CA THR A 185 -3.03 -19.34 6.88
C THR A 185 -1.55 -19.59 7.02
N LEU A 186 -1.12 -20.17 8.15
CA LEU A 186 0.28 -20.45 8.44
C LEU A 186 0.53 -21.95 8.55
N ALA A 187 1.68 -22.41 8.08
CA ALA A 187 2.18 -23.75 8.33
C ALA A 187 2.66 -23.87 9.78
N ASP A 188 2.50 -25.06 10.36
CA ASP A 188 3.00 -25.35 11.70
C ASP A 188 4.53 -25.24 11.75
N ARG A 189 5.01 -24.30 12.57
CA ARG A 189 6.45 -24.04 12.76
C ARG A 189 7.16 -25.09 13.60
N LEU A 190 6.45 -25.91 14.37
CA LEU A 190 7.04 -27.06 15.06
C LEU A 190 7.48 -28.13 14.06
N LEU A 191 6.68 -28.34 13.01
CA LEU A 191 6.94 -29.31 11.94
C LEU A 191 7.83 -28.73 10.82
N ASN A 192 7.77 -27.42 10.60
CA ASN A 192 8.48 -26.75 9.51
C ASN A 192 9.49 -25.69 10.03
N ARG A 193 10.40 -26.10 10.91
CA ARG A 193 11.39 -25.21 11.58
C ARG A 193 12.37 -24.49 10.64
N TYR A 194 12.49 -24.96 9.40
CA TYR A 194 13.32 -24.34 8.36
C TYR A 194 12.67 -23.11 7.72
N LEU A 195 11.36 -22.91 7.92
CA LEU A 195 10.64 -21.74 7.42
C LEU A 195 10.91 -20.52 8.30
N PRO A 196 10.91 -19.30 7.72
CA PRO A 196 11.05 -18.08 8.50
C PRO A 196 9.89 -17.91 9.49
N SER A 197 10.16 -17.26 10.61
CA SER A 197 9.11 -16.85 11.56
C SER A 197 8.21 -15.82 10.89
N PRO A 198 6.89 -16.07 10.81
CA PRO A 198 5.99 -15.19 10.09
C PRO A 198 5.80 -13.89 10.88
N SER A 199 5.82 -12.76 10.17
CA SER A 199 5.51 -11.47 10.77
C SER A 199 4.91 -10.53 9.75
N TRP A 200 3.85 -9.84 10.13
CA TRP A 200 3.18 -8.87 9.28
C TRP A 200 2.67 -7.69 10.11
N LYS A 201 2.66 -6.53 9.45
CA LYS A 201 2.04 -5.29 9.88
C LYS A 201 1.53 -4.60 8.63
N ILE A 202 0.22 -4.66 8.45
CA ILE A 202 -0.49 -4.17 7.28
C ILE A 202 -1.31 -2.95 7.72
N LYS A 203 -1.00 -1.78 7.17
CA LYS A 203 -1.82 -0.59 7.36
C LYS A 203 -3.00 -0.67 6.41
N VAL A 204 -4.20 -0.62 6.96
CA VAL A 204 -5.45 -0.65 6.21
C VAL A 204 -6.00 0.77 6.17
N THR A 205 -6.20 1.32 4.97
CA THR A 205 -6.76 2.66 4.75
C THR A 205 -8.00 2.54 3.87
N GLN A 206 -9.17 2.88 4.40
CA GLN A 206 -10.41 2.93 3.61
C GLN A 206 -10.44 4.25 2.83
N LEU A 207 -10.76 4.24 1.54
CA LEU A 207 -10.76 5.41 0.65
C LEU A 207 -12.17 5.66 0.12
N GLU A 208 -12.64 6.90 0.28
CA GLU A 208 -13.94 7.34 -0.20
C GLU A 208 -13.85 7.73 -1.67
N CYS A 209 -14.78 7.23 -2.48
CA CYS A 209 -14.99 7.72 -3.82
C CYS A 209 -15.90 8.96 -3.78
N PRO A 210 -15.72 9.91 -4.72
CA PRO A 210 -16.72 10.94 -4.99
C PRO A 210 -18.09 10.28 -5.15
N GLY A 211 -18.99 10.55 -4.19
CA GLY A 211 -20.30 9.91 -4.13
C GLY A 211 -21.10 10.21 -5.39
N TYR A 212 -21.91 9.24 -5.82
CA TYR A 212 -22.92 9.47 -6.86
C TYR A 212 -24.02 10.34 -6.25
N ARG A 213 -23.97 11.64 -6.52
CA ARG A 213 -24.95 12.61 -6.01
C ARG A 213 -26.33 12.28 -6.56
N THR A 214 -27.22 11.70 -5.76
CA THR A 214 -28.66 11.69 -6.05
C THR A 214 -29.27 13.02 -5.59
N GLY A 215 -28.93 14.11 -6.28
CA GLY A 215 -29.48 15.44 -5.99
C GLY A 215 -28.44 16.57 -5.96
N PHE A 216 -28.93 17.79 -6.18
CA PHE A 216 -28.14 19.02 -6.14
C PHE A 216 -28.18 19.61 -4.72
N ASP A 217 -27.51 18.96 -3.78
CA ASP A 217 -27.25 19.56 -2.47
C ASP A 217 -25.86 20.22 -2.49
N ILE A 218 -25.84 21.56 -2.44
CA ILE A 218 -24.63 22.39 -2.43
C ILE A 218 -24.17 22.67 -0.99
N THR A 219 -24.92 22.23 0.03
CA THR A 219 -24.68 22.65 1.42
C THR A 219 -23.62 21.83 2.15
N SER A 220 -23.24 20.65 1.64
CA SER A 220 -22.12 19.88 2.18
C SER A 220 -20.82 20.28 1.50
N ASN A 221 -19.90 20.88 2.27
CA ASN A 221 -18.47 20.97 1.94
C ASN A 221 -17.84 19.56 1.97
N ASP A 222 -18.34 18.66 1.14
CA ASP A 222 -17.92 17.26 1.02
C ASP A 222 -16.77 17.18 0.01
N TYR A 223 -15.70 17.91 0.29
CA TYR A 223 -14.46 17.78 -0.47
C TYR A 223 -13.89 16.41 -0.14
N ILE A 224 -14.10 15.44 -1.02
CA ILE A 224 -13.54 14.09 -0.84
C ILE A 224 -12.04 14.17 -1.03
N GLN A 225 -11.33 14.23 0.09
CA GLN A 225 -9.87 14.37 0.16
C GLN A 225 -9.13 13.18 -0.43
N ASP A 226 -9.79 12.02 -0.54
CA ASP A 226 -9.15 10.78 -0.99
C ASP A 226 -9.02 10.64 -2.50
N PHE A 227 -9.69 11.49 -3.30
CA PHE A 227 -9.71 11.35 -4.76
C PHE A 227 -8.31 11.16 -5.40
N PRO A 228 -7.25 11.90 -4.99
CA PRO A 228 -5.90 11.72 -5.53
C PRO A 228 -5.26 10.37 -5.16
N LEU A 229 -5.77 9.69 -4.13
CA LEU A 229 -5.25 8.42 -3.62
C LEU A 229 -5.95 7.21 -4.24
N LEU A 230 -7.03 7.41 -4.98
CA LEU A 230 -7.82 6.33 -5.59
C LEU A 230 -7.07 5.72 -6.78
N ALA A 231 -6.90 4.41 -6.75
CA ALA A 231 -6.38 3.67 -7.88
C ALA A 231 -7.40 3.67 -9.03
N PRO A 232 -6.97 3.78 -10.29
CA PRO A 232 -7.85 3.52 -11.42
C PRO A 232 -8.49 2.12 -11.35
N SER A 233 -9.71 1.99 -11.87
CA SER A 233 -10.40 0.69 -11.96
C SER A 233 -9.53 -0.33 -12.70
N GLY A 234 -9.46 -1.55 -12.18
CA GLY A 234 -8.63 -2.63 -12.76
C GLY A 234 -7.21 -2.73 -12.21
N ALA A 235 -6.67 -1.66 -11.60
CA ALA A 235 -5.34 -1.69 -10.99
C ALA A 235 -5.40 -2.11 -9.51
N ILE A 236 -4.49 -3.01 -9.12
CA ILE A 236 -4.31 -3.40 -7.71
C ILE A 236 -3.08 -2.77 -7.10
N GLN A 237 -2.23 -2.13 -7.89
CA GLN A 237 -1.15 -1.27 -7.42
C GLN A 237 -1.28 0.08 -8.11
N TYR A 238 -1.15 1.15 -7.34
CA TYR A 238 -1.19 2.51 -7.85
C TYR A 238 -0.07 3.35 -7.25
N PHE A 239 0.73 3.96 -8.12
CA PHE A 239 1.88 4.77 -7.75
C PHE A 239 1.64 6.22 -8.13
N THR A 240 1.65 7.10 -7.13
CA THR A 240 1.41 8.55 -7.29
C THR A 240 2.71 9.36 -7.37
N GLU A 241 3.81 8.78 -6.88
CA GLU A 241 5.11 9.44 -6.83
C GLU A 241 5.76 9.54 -8.22
N PRO A 242 6.57 10.58 -8.47
CA PRO A 242 7.28 10.74 -9.75
C PRO A 242 8.38 9.70 -9.98
N SER A 243 8.81 9.01 -8.94
CA SER A 243 9.76 7.91 -9.02
C SER A 243 9.55 6.94 -7.87
N GLY A 244 9.89 5.68 -8.08
CA GLY A 244 9.78 4.66 -7.04
C GLY A 244 10.17 3.28 -7.56
N TYR A 245 9.68 2.24 -6.91
CA TYR A 245 9.98 0.86 -7.24
C TYR A 245 8.71 0.04 -7.46
N ILE A 246 8.70 -0.77 -8.51
CA ILE A 246 7.74 -1.85 -8.69
C ILE A 246 8.45 -3.18 -8.51
N LYS A 247 7.80 -4.10 -7.80
CA LYS A 247 8.36 -5.39 -7.45
C LYS A 247 7.32 -6.48 -7.61
N SER A 248 7.72 -7.67 -8.06
CA SER A 248 6.82 -8.82 -8.06
C SER A 248 6.49 -9.23 -6.62
N PHE A 249 5.24 -9.59 -6.36
CA PHE A 249 4.84 -10.08 -5.05
C PHE A 249 5.61 -11.34 -4.63
N GLY A 250 6.05 -11.37 -3.37
CA GLY A 250 6.77 -12.47 -2.73
C GLY A 250 8.24 -12.59 -3.12
N PHE A 251 8.72 -11.72 -4.00
CA PHE A 251 10.12 -11.65 -4.40
C PHE A 251 10.87 -10.62 -3.57
N ASP A 252 12.05 -10.97 -3.06
CA ASP A 252 12.96 -10.00 -2.45
C ASP A 252 14.43 -10.15 -2.78
N GLY A 253 14.78 -11.11 -3.63
CA GLY A 253 16.15 -11.35 -4.08
C GLY A 253 17.08 -11.79 -2.96
N SER A 254 16.57 -11.98 -1.73
CA SER A 254 17.38 -12.25 -0.54
C SER A 254 17.79 -13.73 -0.43
N VAL A 255 17.09 -14.62 -1.14
CA VAL A 255 17.33 -16.06 -1.14
C VAL A 255 17.71 -16.51 -2.55
N ALA A 256 18.73 -17.37 -2.68
CA ALA A 256 19.27 -17.80 -3.97
C ALA A 256 18.24 -18.48 -4.89
N ARG A 257 17.22 -19.14 -4.35
CA ARG A 257 16.14 -19.80 -5.10
C ARG A 257 14.79 -19.28 -4.64
N GLN A 258 14.36 -18.18 -5.24
CA GLN A 258 13.10 -17.52 -4.94
C GLN A 258 12.35 -17.22 -6.23
N SER A 259 11.04 -17.37 -6.19
CA SER A 259 10.15 -17.07 -7.31
C SER A 259 8.87 -16.43 -6.80
N TYR A 260 8.25 -15.57 -7.63
CA TYR A 260 6.85 -15.17 -7.44
C TYR A 260 5.91 -16.35 -7.70
N THR A 261 4.66 -16.25 -7.26
CA THR A 261 3.68 -17.31 -7.56
C THR A 261 3.26 -17.28 -9.03
N TYR A 262 3.04 -18.45 -9.61
CA TYR A 262 2.63 -18.59 -11.00
C TYR A 262 1.12 -18.39 -11.19
N GLY A 263 0.71 -17.99 -12.39
CA GLY A 263 -0.70 -17.74 -12.71
C GLY A 263 -1.24 -16.38 -12.27
N GLN A 264 -0.37 -15.42 -11.99
CA GLN A 264 -0.73 -14.05 -11.60
C GLN A 264 -1.13 -13.24 -12.83
N LYS A 265 -2.20 -12.45 -12.69
CA LYS A 265 -2.68 -11.52 -13.71
C LYS A 265 -3.20 -10.26 -13.04
N TYR A 266 -2.36 -9.23 -12.97
CA TYR A 266 -2.74 -7.98 -12.31
C TYR A 266 -2.17 -6.76 -13.03
N ALA A 267 -2.78 -5.60 -12.76
CA ALA A 267 -2.37 -4.33 -13.33
C ALA A 267 -1.76 -3.40 -12.27
N VAL A 268 -0.72 -2.70 -12.67
CA VAL A 268 -0.03 -1.64 -11.95
C VAL A 268 -0.27 -0.33 -12.68
N ALA A 269 -0.83 0.65 -11.99
CA ALA A 269 -1.12 1.97 -12.53
C ALA A 269 -0.15 3.03 -11.99
N PHE A 270 0.11 4.04 -12.81
CA PHE A 270 0.96 5.18 -12.46
C PHE A 270 0.19 6.49 -12.67
N GLN A 271 0.21 7.37 -11.68
CA GLN A 271 -0.32 8.72 -11.80
C GLN A 271 0.57 9.52 -12.73
N ARG A 272 -0.05 10.19 -13.71
CA ARG A 272 0.68 11.03 -14.65
C ARG A 272 0.14 12.44 -14.57
N GLY A 273 1.02 13.37 -14.17
CA GLY A 273 0.73 14.80 -14.24
C GLY A 273 0.78 15.31 -15.67
N VAL A 274 0.25 16.52 -15.89
CA VAL A 274 0.09 17.14 -17.22
C VAL A 274 1.43 17.32 -17.97
N LYS A 275 2.55 17.45 -17.24
CA LYS A 275 3.89 17.64 -17.81
C LYS A 275 4.62 16.33 -18.12
N ILE A 276 4.04 15.18 -17.77
CA ILE A 276 4.68 13.87 -17.88
C ILE A 276 4.38 13.25 -19.25
N CYS A 277 5.40 13.18 -20.11
CA CYS A 277 5.28 12.64 -21.46
C CYS A 277 5.60 11.14 -21.55
N GLY A 278 6.28 10.56 -20.55
CA GLY A 278 6.59 9.14 -20.54
C GLY A 278 7.03 8.62 -19.19
N ILE A 279 7.42 7.35 -19.14
CA ILE A 279 8.05 6.72 -17.99
C ILE A 279 9.29 5.97 -18.45
N LYS A 280 10.31 5.96 -17.59
CA LYS A 280 11.52 5.15 -17.74
C LYS A 280 11.51 4.07 -16.67
N PHE A 281 11.84 2.85 -17.07
CA PHE A 281 12.00 1.70 -16.20
C PHE A 281 13.46 1.27 -16.22
N ILE A 282 14.02 1.10 -15.02
CA ILE A 282 15.41 0.76 -14.77
C ILE A 282 15.40 -0.50 -13.91
N PRO A 283 15.49 -1.70 -14.51
CA PRO A 283 15.53 -2.95 -13.76
C PRO A 283 16.81 -3.04 -12.92
N GLU A 284 16.66 -3.23 -11.62
CA GLU A 284 17.79 -3.63 -10.75
C GLU A 284 17.94 -5.15 -10.74
N GLN A 285 16.80 -5.85 -10.76
CA GLN A 285 16.72 -7.29 -10.95
C GLN A 285 15.52 -7.58 -11.84
N ILE A 286 15.70 -8.44 -12.84
CA ILE A 286 14.60 -8.96 -13.64
C ILE A 286 15.00 -10.30 -14.23
N TYR A 287 14.17 -11.30 -13.98
CA TYR A 287 14.22 -12.56 -14.69
C TYR A 287 12.80 -13.11 -14.79
N LEU A 288 12.28 -13.14 -16.00
CA LEU A 288 10.97 -13.68 -16.31
C LEU A 288 11.14 -14.84 -17.31
N PRO A 289 10.58 -16.03 -17.03
CA PRO A 289 10.68 -17.18 -17.92
C PRO A 289 10.23 -16.88 -19.36
N HIS A 290 11.04 -17.33 -20.31
CA HIS A 290 10.81 -17.20 -21.75
C HIS A 290 11.42 -18.42 -22.48
N ASP A 291 10.99 -18.64 -23.73
CA ASP A 291 11.64 -19.62 -24.61
C ASP A 291 12.79 -18.96 -25.41
N GLY A 292 13.86 -19.72 -25.72
CA GLY A 292 14.96 -19.27 -26.59
C GLY A 292 16.04 -18.40 -25.92
N ILE A 293 16.83 -17.63 -26.68
CA ILE A 293 18.00 -16.86 -26.19
C ILE A 293 17.70 -15.35 -26.25
N ARG A 294 17.75 -14.66 -25.09
CA ARG A 294 17.66 -13.18 -24.91
C ARG A 294 16.66 -12.46 -25.82
N TYR A 295 15.42 -12.29 -25.36
CA TYR A 295 14.39 -11.59 -26.14
C TYR A 295 13.75 -10.41 -25.41
N TYR A 296 13.73 -9.27 -26.11
CA TYR A 296 13.10 -8.02 -25.72
C TYR A 296 11.70 -7.97 -26.33
N GLY A 297 10.67 -8.17 -25.51
CA GLY A 297 9.28 -7.96 -25.91
C GLY A 297 8.72 -8.82 -27.03
N ASP A 298 8.99 -10.12 -26.90
CA ASP A 298 8.66 -11.16 -27.86
C ASP A 298 7.40 -11.97 -27.47
N GLU A 299 6.80 -12.64 -28.45
CA GLU A 299 5.79 -13.68 -28.27
C GLU A 299 6.29 -14.86 -27.45
N ASN A 300 7.61 -15.10 -27.47
CA ASN A 300 8.28 -16.17 -26.72
C ASN A 300 8.31 -15.95 -25.20
N CYS A 301 7.93 -14.76 -24.71
CA CYS A 301 7.77 -14.50 -23.29
C CYS A 301 6.65 -15.37 -22.70
N LYS A 302 6.98 -16.28 -21.78
CA LYS A 302 5.97 -17.03 -21.01
C LYS A 302 5.38 -16.15 -19.94
N HIS A 303 6.25 -15.52 -19.18
CA HIS A 303 5.89 -14.53 -18.17
C HIS A 303 6.37 -13.17 -18.66
N TYR A 304 5.54 -12.13 -18.51
CA TYR A 304 5.88 -10.82 -19.03
C TYR A 304 5.20 -9.69 -18.27
N LEU A 305 5.84 -8.53 -18.33
CA LEU A 305 5.19 -7.24 -18.12
C LEU A 305 4.71 -6.74 -19.47
N PHE A 306 3.41 -6.50 -19.62
CA PHE A 306 2.88 -5.77 -20.76
C PHE A 306 3.01 -4.28 -20.49
N VAL A 307 3.75 -3.59 -21.34
CA VAL A 307 4.08 -2.17 -21.24
C VAL A 307 3.63 -1.52 -22.55
N PRO A 308 2.58 -0.68 -22.55
CA PRO A 308 2.08 -0.07 -23.77
C PRO A 308 3.12 0.91 -24.35
N ASP A 309 3.21 0.98 -25.69
CA ASP A 309 4.13 1.88 -26.39
C ASP A 309 5.59 1.72 -25.92
N LEU A 310 6.02 0.45 -25.85
CA LEU A 310 7.32 0.04 -25.34
C LEU A 310 8.45 0.46 -26.27
N SER A 311 9.49 1.08 -25.71
CA SER A 311 10.68 1.53 -26.43
C SER A 311 11.96 1.16 -25.66
N PHE A 312 12.96 0.63 -26.37
CA PHE A 312 14.31 0.37 -25.86
C PHE A 312 15.31 1.32 -26.54
N ASP A 313 16.33 1.79 -25.82
CA ASP A 313 17.28 2.79 -26.34
C ASP A 313 18.19 2.25 -27.46
N ASN A 314 18.50 0.95 -27.43
CA ASN A 314 19.49 0.34 -28.33
C ASN A 314 18.89 -0.48 -29.48
N SER A 315 17.57 -0.41 -29.72
CA SER A 315 16.93 -1.30 -30.68
C SER A 315 16.84 -0.72 -32.09
N SER A 316 17.42 -1.44 -33.07
CA SER A 316 17.12 -1.24 -34.49
C SER A 316 15.64 -1.57 -34.78
N PRO A 317 14.89 -0.74 -35.51
CA PRO A 317 13.45 -0.92 -35.75
C PRO A 317 13.08 -2.17 -36.57
N THR A 318 14.06 -2.90 -37.11
CA THR A 318 13.84 -4.05 -38.00
C THR A 318 13.88 -5.42 -37.32
N VAL A 319 14.24 -5.51 -36.03
CA VAL A 319 14.46 -6.80 -35.34
C VAL A 319 13.28 -7.23 -34.46
N HIS A 320 12.34 -6.32 -34.16
CA HIS A 320 11.35 -6.59 -33.12
C HIS A 320 9.92 -6.42 -33.63
N ASN A 321 9.20 -7.54 -33.74
CA ASN A 321 7.74 -7.55 -33.65
C ASN A 321 7.32 -7.21 -32.21
N LEU A 322 7.60 -5.99 -31.73
CA LEU A 322 7.36 -5.57 -30.34
C LEU A 322 5.86 -5.64 -30.03
N LYS A 323 5.43 -6.70 -29.34
CA LYS A 323 4.04 -6.84 -28.85
C LYS A 323 3.84 -6.20 -27.48
N ASN A 324 4.61 -5.15 -27.14
CA ASN A 324 4.49 -4.45 -25.86
C ASN A 324 4.70 -5.39 -24.64
N ARG A 325 5.49 -6.47 -24.77
CA ARG A 325 5.80 -7.40 -23.68
C ARG A 325 7.23 -7.14 -23.18
N VAL A 326 7.58 -7.58 -21.98
CA VAL A 326 8.94 -7.47 -21.43
C VAL A 326 9.20 -8.74 -20.62
N CYS A 327 10.22 -9.52 -21.03
CA CYS A 327 10.69 -10.73 -20.32
C CYS A 327 12.23 -10.80 -20.34
N LEU A 328 12.86 -9.81 -19.73
CA LEU A 328 14.31 -9.64 -19.77
C LEU A 328 15.03 -10.71 -18.95
N THR A 329 16.22 -11.09 -19.41
CA THR A 329 17.21 -11.89 -18.66
C THR A 329 18.38 -11.08 -18.14
N GLU A 330 18.57 -9.88 -18.68
CA GLU A 330 19.57 -8.92 -18.23
C GLU A 330 18.93 -7.57 -17.93
N VAL A 331 19.62 -6.77 -17.14
CA VAL A 331 19.18 -5.42 -16.78
C VAL A 331 19.32 -4.49 -17.97
N GLU A 332 18.22 -4.28 -18.69
CA GLU A 332 18.13 -3.30 -19.76
C GLU A 332 17.00 -2.31 -19.49
N GLU A 333 17.30 -1.03 -19.69
CA GLU A 333 16.33 0.05 -19.49
C GLU A 333 15.33 0.10 -20.63
N PHE A 334 14.07 0.34 -20.29
CA PHE A 334 12.99 0.50 -21.28
C PHE A 334 12.06 1.64 -20.88
N ARG A 335 11.33 2.15 -21.86
CA ARG A 335 10.46 3.31 -21.72
C ARG A 335 9.08 3.02 -22.27
N SER A 336 8.12 3.83 -21.82
CA SER A 336 6.78 3.89 -22.38
C SER A 336 6.38 5.34 -22.57
N TYR A 337 5.90 5.67 -23.77
CA TYR A 337 5.39 6.99 -24.13
C TYR A 337 3.87 7.01 -24.33
N ALA A 338 3.19 5.92 -23.96
CA ALA A 338 1.76 5.76 -24.18
C ALA A 338 0.97 6.94 -23.60
N PRO A 339 0.02 7.53 -24.35
CA PRO A 339 -0.80 8.63 -23.85
C PRO A 339 -1.83 8.12 -22.81
N GLY A 340 -2.04 8.90 -21.74
CA GLY A 340 -3.06 8.62 -20.71
C GLY A 340 -2.52 8.02 -19.41
N PRO A 341 -3.40 7.55 -18.49
CA PRO A 341 -2.97 6.82 -17.30
C PRO A 341 -2.23 5.56 -17.75
N LEU A 342 -1.01 5.39 -17.26
CA LEU A 342 -0.18 4.26 -17.67
C LEU A 342 -0.55 3.03 -16.85
N PHE A 343 -0.88 1.95 -17.54
CA PHE A 343 -1.05 0.62 -16.95
C PHE A 343 0.04 -0.31 -17.45
N VAL A 344 0.72 -0.96 -16.51
CA VAL A 344 1.60 -2.10 -16.77
C VAL A 344 0.90 -3.35 -16.26
N HIS A 345 0.75 -4.36 -17.10
CA HIS A 345 0.10 -5.61 -16.71
C HIS A 345 1.12 -6.71 -16.51
N PHE A 346 1.18 -7.29 -15.32
CA PHE A 346 1.97 -8.50 -15.11
C PHE A 346 1.13 -9.72 -15.43
N ASN A 347 1.69 -10.62 -16.23
CA ASN A 347 1.08 -11.89 -16.60
C ASN A 347 2.08 -13.03 -16.44
N SER A 348 1.72 -14.01 -15.60
CA SER A 348 2.44 -15.27 -15.49
C SER A 348 1.53 -16.45 -15.79
N MET A 349 2.08 -17.45 -16.48
CA MET A 349 1.39 -18.69 -16.83
C MET A 349 1.40 -19.62 -15.62
N LYS A 350 0.40 -20.50 -15.53
CA LYS A 350 0.30 -21.46 -14.41
C LYS A 350 1.21 -22.68 -14.60
N SER A 351 1.39 -23.11 -15.85
CA SER A 351 2.03 -24.36 -16.26
C SER A 351 2.44 -24.26 -17.73
N ASP A 352 3.05 -25.33 -18.27
CA ASP A 352 3.38 -25.52 -19.69
C ASP A 352 4.62 -24.75 -20.19
N PHE A 353 5.65 -24.68 -19.35
CA PHE A 353 6.97 -24.21 -19.75
C PHE A 353 8.07 -24.80 -18.85
N ILE A 354 9.28 -24.89 -19.37
CA ILE A 354 10.46 -25.28 -18.59
C ILE A 354 10.98 -24.02 -17.90
N THR A 355 11.16 -24.08 -16.60
CA THR A 355 11.68 -22.97 -15.81
C THR A 355 13.05 -23.32 -15.24
N ASP A 356 13.96 -22.35 -15.23
CA ASP A 356 15.23 -22.50 -14.53
C ASP A 356 15.02 -22.28 -13.03
N GLU A 357 14.95 -23.39 -12.29
CA GLU A 357 14.75 -23.41 -10.84
C GLU A 357 15.98 -22.90 -10.06
N THR A 358 17.11 -22.72 -10.72
CA THR A 358 18.33 -22.22 -10.10
C THR A 358 18.39 -20.69 -10.06
N LEU A 359 17.58 -20.03 -10.90
CA LEU A 359 17.54 -18.58 -10.99
C LEU A 359 16.46 -17.98 -10.08
N GLN A 360 16.78 -16.80 -9.56
CA GLN A 360 15.84 -15.93 -8.87
C GLN A 360 14.83 -15.38 -9.89
N GLN A 361 13.56 -15.74 -9.77
CA GLN A 361 12.53 -15.32 -10.72
C GLN A 361 11.68 -14.22 -10.11
N GLY A 362 11.66 -13.08 -10.77
CA GLY A 362 10.98 -11.90 -10.27
C GLY A 362 11.53 -10.65 -10.90
N PHE A 363 10.98 -9.53 -10.46
CA PHE A 363 11.47 -8.23 -10.86
C PHE A 363 11.50 -7.28 -9.67
N ASN A 364 12.50 -6.41 -9.68
CA ASN A 364 12.60 -5.20 -8.89
C ASN A 364 13.08 -4.10 -9.83
N ILE A 365 12.17 -3.19 -10.17
CA ILE A 365 12.36 -2.21 -11.23
C ILE A 365 12.10 -0.83 -10.65
N ARG A 366 13.12 0.03 -10.74
CA ARG A 366 12.95 1.46 -10.46
C ARG A 366 12.22 2.11 -11.64
N TYR A 367 11.26 2.98 -11.36
CA TYR A 367 10.60 3.78 -12.37
C TYR A 367 10.83 5.27 -12.13
N GLU A 368 10.85 6.04 -13.21
CA GLU A 368 10.99 7.50 -13.21
C GLU A 368 10.07 8.10 -14.27
N LEU A 369 9.20 9.02 -13.86
CA LEU A 369 8.35 9.77 -14.79
C LEU A 369 9.17 10.81 -15.55
N LEU A 370 8.98 10.87 -16.86
CA LEU A 370 9.73 11.74 -17.77
C LEU A 370 8.94 13.00 -18.11
N ASN A 371 9.57 14.15 -17.91
CA ASN A 371 9.05 15.46 -18.33
C ASN A 371 9.50 15.89 -19.74
N ARG A 372 10.45 15.16 -20.33
CA ARG A 372 10.97 15.39 -21.67
C ARG A 372 11.07 14.04 -22.36
N CYS A 373 10.49 13.96 -23.55
CA CYS A 373 10.46 12.76 -24.37
C CYS A 373 11.08 13.10 -25.73
N PRO A 374 11.58 12.09 -26.45
CA PRO A 374 12.25 12.28 -27.74
C PRO A 374 11.40 13.02 -28.77
#